data_AF-A0A9E0C301-F1
#
_entry.id   AF-A0A9E0C301-F1
#
_cell.length_a   1.000
_cell.length_b   1.000
_cell.length_c   1.000
_cell.angle_alpha   90.00
_cell.angle_beta   90.00
_cell.angle_gamma   90.00
#
_symmetry.space_group_name_H-M   'P 1'
#
loop_
_entity.id
_entity.type
_entity.pdbx_description
1 polymer ?
#
loop_
_entity_poly.entity_id
_entity_poly.type
_entity_poly.pdbx_seq_one_letter_code
_entity_poly.pdbx_strand_id
1 'polypeptide(L)'
;MNKAIKHFIPIIISLVTLVFSCNQEVKVSGADNCIKYFNIAKSNINLYYRDSSTNHLDTALFYINTNTSLCPEYKTSFINLKLSILLLLKDDRLGQEFVRSLDSMDFDKDYQRGMYLGSFDAIKYEKLGDTTKRNLIYSELSTIIENYLRVNYTDREAYVDLFVTKAKYRNKAEVIDEIDSLYKDRIGDNDFVEALKQTIESLPY
;
A
#
# COMPACT_ATOMS: atom_id res chain seq x y z
N MET A 1 1.68 27.03 -76.79
CA MET A 1 0.62 26.82 -77.80
C MET A 1 -0.24 25.64 -77.36
N ASN A 2 -1.50 25.93 -77.02
CA ASN A 2 -2.55 24.96 -76.71
C ASN A 2 -2.98 24.17 -77.96
N LYS A 3 -3.15 22.86 -77.83
CA LYS A 3 -4.20 22.06 -78.50
C LYS A 3 -4.68 21.02 -77.47
N ALA A 4 -5.82 21.25 -76.84
CA ALA A 4 -7.15 20.91 -77.34
C ALA A 4 -7.49 19.43 -77.14
N ILE A 5 -8.14 19.21 -76.00
CA ILE A 5 -9.03 18.14 -75.55
C ILE A 5 -10.01 17.69 -76.66
N LYS A 6 -10.39 16.39 -76.62
CA LYS A 6 -11.76 15.82 -76.81
C LYS A 6 -11.63 14.36 -77.32
N HIS A 7 -12.28 13.31 -76.85
CA HIS A 7 -13.52 13.05 -76.08
C HIS A 7 -13.34 11.68 -75.33
N PHE A 8 -14.13 11.15 -74.40
CA PHE A 8 -15.59 11.08 -74.16
C PHE A 8 -15.81 10.60 -72.70
N ILE A 9 -16.86 11.10 -72.05
CA ILE A 9 -17.37 10.86 -70.65
C ILE A 9 -18.62 9.93 -70.75
N PRO A 10 -19.35 9.41 -69.71
CA PRO A 10 -19.11 9.02 -68.28
C PRO A 10 -19.58 7.58 -67.95
N ILE A 11 -19.26 7.04 -66.75
CA ILE A 11 -20.25 6.39 -65.84
C ILE A 11 -19.87 6.71 -64.38
N ILE A 12 -20.87 7.11 -63.59
CA ILE A 12 -20.84 7.58 -62.20
C ILE A 12 -21.28 6.44 -61.26
N ILE A 13 -20.94 6.58 -59.96
CA ILE A 13 -21.51 5.97 -58.73
C ILE A 13 -20.87 4.62 -58.38
N SER A 14 -20.20 4.42 -57.24
CA SER A 14 -20.58 4.68 -55.84
C SER A 14 -19.30 4.79 -54.99
N LEU A 15 -19.07 5.87 -54.25
CA LEU A 15 -19.46 6.07 -52.84
C LEU A 15 -19.03 4.94 -51.87
N VAL A 16 -18.21 5.34 -50.89
CA VAL A 16 -18.09 4.85 -49.50
C VAL A 16 -16.92 3.89 -49.16
N THR A 17 -15.99 4.48 -48.40
CA THR A 17 -15.14 3.94 -47.32
C THR A 17 -14.07 2.90 -47.65
N LEU A 18 -12.82 3.31 -47.48
CA LEU A 18 -12.09 3.08 -46.22
C LEU A 18 -10.79 3.88 -46.28
N VAL A 19 -10.81 5.03 -45.61
CA VAL A 19 -9.58 5.63 -45.09
C VAL A 19 -9.03 4.59 -44.11
N PHE A 20 -8.09 3.76 -44.55
CA PHE A 20 -7.18 3.07 -43.65
C PHE A 20 -6.22 4.13 -43.07
N SER A 21 -6.77 5.03 -42.25
CA SER A 21 -6.01 5.48 -41.10
C SER A 21 -5.85 4.24 -40.25
N CYS A 22 -4.65 3.66 -40.27
CA CYS A 22 -4.16 2.91 -39.14
C CYS A 22 -4.15 3.88 -37.95
N ASN A 23 -5.29 4.09 -37.32
CA ASN A 23 -5.30 4.22 -35.88
C ASN A 23 -4.83 2.87 -35.37
N GLN A 24 -3.51 2.75 -35.18
CA GLN A 24 -3.09 2.00 -34.01
C GLN A 24 -3.76 2.70 -32.84
N GLU A 25 -4.92 2.20 -32.43
CA GLU A 25 -5.21 2.16 -31.01
C GLU A 25 -4.01 1.48 -30.39
N VAL A 26 -3.06 2.28 -29.93
CA VAL A 26 -2.12 1.86 -28.91
C VAL A 26 -3.04 1.38 -27.80
N LYS A 27 -3.22 0.06 -27.70
CA LYS A 27 -3.66 -0.56 -26.45
C LYS A 27 -2.59 -0.21 -25.44
N VAL A 28 -2.67 0.98 -24.86
CA VAL A 28 -1.97 1.32 -23.64
C VAL A 28 -2.48 0.27 -22.66
N SER A 29 -1.62 -0.70 -22.36
CA SER A 29 -2.01 -1.81 -21.52
C SER A 29 -2.53 -1.23 -20.21
N GLY A 30 -3.64 -1.74 -19.66
CA GLY A 30 -4.14 -1.29 -18.36
C GLY A 30 -3.02 -1.30 -17.30
N ALA A 31 -2.09 -2.24 -17.42
CA ALA A 31 -0.92 -2.41 -16.56
C ALA A 31 0.04 -1.20 -16.51
N ASP A 32 0.29 -0.51 -17.63
CA ASP A 32 1.19 0.67 -17.64
C ASP A 32 0.61 1.83 -16.81
N ASN A 33 -0.71 1.98 -16.84
CA ASN A 33 -1.41 2.97 -16.02
C ASN A 33 -1.45 2.54 -14.54
N CYS A 34 -1.58 1.24 -14.26
CA CYS A 34 -1.55 0.70 -12.90
C CYS A 34 -0.22 0.97 -12.19
N ILE A 35 0.90 0.69 -12.86
CA ILE A 35 2.24 0.99 -12.35
C ILE A 35 2.41 2.48 -12.09
N LYS A 36 1.97 3.31 -13.04
CA LYS A 36 2.05 4.76 -12.92
C LYS A 36 1.31 5.26 -11.68
N TYR A 37 0.06 4.86 -11.47
CA TYR A 37 -0.73 5.33 -10.33
C TYR A 37 -0.22 4.79 -9.00
N PHE A 38 0.22 3.53 -8.98
CA PHE A 38 0.87 2.95 -7.80
C PHE A 38 2.12 3.75 -7.41
N ASN A 39 2.97 4.10 -8.38
CA ASN A 39 4.16 4.91 -8.15
C ASN A 39 3.85 6.34 -7.71
N ILE A 40 2.80 6.95 -8.25
CA ILE A 40 2.34 8.27 -7.80
C ILE A 40 1.88 8.22 -6.33
N ALA A 41 1.09 7.21 -5.95
CA ALA A 41 0.64 7.05 -4.57
C ALA A 41 1.83 6.83 -3.62
N LYS A 42 2.78 5.96 -3.98
CA LYS A 42 4.03 5.77 -3.21
C LYS A 42 4.85 7.06 -3.09
N SER A 43 5.00 7.81 -4.17
CA SER A 43 5.74 9.06 -4.15
C SER A 43 5.13 10.06 -3.17
N ASN A 44 3.80 10.15 -3.12
CA ASN A 44 3.12 11.03 -2.17
C ASN A 44 3.30 10.58 -0.71
N ILE A 45 3.29 9.28 -0.41
CA ILE A 45 3.63 8.80 0.94
C ILE A 45 5.05 9.21 1.35
N ASN A 46 6.02 9.14 0.43
CA ASN A 46 7.39 9.60 0.70
C ASN A 46 7.45 11.12 0.96
N LEU A 47 6.62 11.91 0.26
CA LEU A 47 6.50 13.34 0.53
C LEU A 47 5.92 13.60 1.92
N TYR A 48 4.90 12.84 2.33
CA TYR A 48 4.37 12.89 3.70
C TYR A 48 5.45 12.60 4.75
N TYR A 49 6.28 11.57 4.57
CA TYR A 49 7.37 11.31 5.52
C TYR A 49 8.40 12.44 5.63
N ARG A 50 8.50 13.31 4.60
CA ARG A 50 9.43 14.43 4.58
C ARG A 50 8.87 15.69 5.25
N ASP A 51 7.58 15.99 5.05
CA ASP A 51 6.99 17.27 5.49
C ASP A 51 5.73 17.14 6.36
N SER A 52 5.29 15.92 6.65
CA SER A 52 4.10 15.57 7.46
C SER A 52 2.77 16.15 6.94
N SER A 53 2.71 16.59 5.69
CA SER A 53 1.48 17.16 5.11
C SER A 53 0.49 16.06 4.72
N THR A 54 -0.67 16.02 5.39
CA THR A 54 -1.74 15.04 5.11
C THR A 54 -2.32 15.18 3.69
N ASN A 55 -2.16 16.34 3.03
CA ASN A 55 -2.56 16.51 1.63
C ASN A 55 -1.89 15.51 0.68
N HIS A 56 -0.65 15.09 0.99
CA HIS A 56 0.01 14.04 0.22
C HIS A 56 -0.69 12.69 0.41
N LEU A 57 -1.12 12.37 1.63
CA LEU A 57 -1.86 11.15 1.92
C LEU A 57 -3.25 11.15 1.24
N ASP A 58 -3.94 12.28 1.26
CA ASP A 58 -5.22 12.45 0.55
C ASP A 58 -5.05 12.25 -0.97
N THR A 59 -3.98 12.81 -1.52
CA THR A 59 -3.62 12.64 -2.94
C THR A 59 -3.31 11.17 -3.25
N ALA A 60 -2.54 10.49 -2.40
CA ALA A 60 -2.24 9.08 -2.56
C ALA A 60 -3.52 8.23 -2.53
N LEU A 61 -4.42 8.51 -1.59
CA LEU A 61 -5.69 7.81 -1.44
C LEU A 61 -6.62 8.00 -2.65
N PHE A 62 -6.66 9.20 -3.22
CA PHE A 62 -7.38 9.48 -4.47
C PHE A 62 -6.91 8.56 -5.60
N TYR A 63 -5.61 8.51 -5.86
CA TYR A 63 -5.06 7.66 -6.93
C TYR A 63 -5.33 6.17 -6.71
N ILE A 64 -5.30 5.70 -5.47
CA ILE A 64 -5.63 4.30 -5.17
C ILE A 64 -7.11 4.02 -5.43
N ASN A 65 -8.00 4.84 -4.88
CA ASN A 65 -9.44 4.60 -4.95
C ASN A 65 -9.99 4.68 -6.38
N THR A 66 -9.47 5.58 -7.22
CA THR A 66 -9.92 5.72 -8.61
C THR A 66 -9.45 4.58 -9.52
N ASN A 67 -8.39 3.85 -9.15
CA ASN A 67 -7.72 2.92 -10.08
C ASN A 67 -7.68 1.46 -9.61
N THR A 68 -7.98 1.14 -8.35
CA THR A 68 -7.87 -0.23 -7.80
C THR A 68 -8.66 -1.26 -8.63
N SER A 69 -9.88 -0.94 -9.06
CA SER A 69 -10.73 -1.85 -9.86
C SER A 69 -10.23 -2.08 -11.28
N LEU A 70 -9.32 -1.22 -11.78
CA LEU A 70 -8.74 -1.31 -13.11
C LEU A 70 -7.41 -2.08 -13.13
N CYS A 71 -6.92 -2.49 -11.95
CA CYS A 71 -5.57 -3.01 -11.74
C CYS A 71 -5.58 -4.30 -10.89
N PRO A 72 -6.25 -5.38 -11.35
CA PRO A 72 -6.37 -6.61 -10.57
C PRO A 72 -5.02 -7.24 -10.20
N GLU A 73 -4.01 -7.11 -11.06
CA GLU A 73 -2.65 -7.61 -10.84
C GLU A 73 -1.89 -6.84 -9.74
N TYR A 74 -2.37 -5.65 -9.37
CA TYR A 74 -1.83 -4.84 -8.27
C TYR A 74 -2.74 -4.84 -7.04
N LYS A 75 -3.81 -5.66 -7.01
CA LYS A 75 -4.84 -5.63 -5.95
C LYS A 75 -4.22 -5.64 -4.54
N THR A 76 -3.39 -6.63 -4.22
CA THR A 76 -2.74 -6.76 -2.91
C THR A 76 -1.86 -5.55 -2.58
N SER A 77 -1.05 -5.10 -3.53
CA SER A 77 -0.19 -3.92 -3.37
C SER A 77 -1.01 -2.64 -3.10
N PHE A 78 -2.13 -2.46 -3.79
CA PHE A 78 -3.04 -1.33 -3.55
C PHE A 78 -3.75 -1.43 -2.20
N ILE A 79 -4.13 -2.63 -1.77
CA ILE A 79 -4.71 -2.87 -0.45
C ILE A 79 -3.72 -2.49 0.65
N ASN A 80 -2.49 -3.01 0.58
CA ASN A 80 -1.44 -2.73 1.56
C ASN A 80 -1.12 -1.23 1.60
N LEU A 81 -1.04 -0.59 0.44
CA LEU A 81 -0.80 0.86 0.35
C LEU A 81 -1.96 1.68 0.95
N LYS A 82 -3.21 1.30 0.69
CA LYS A 82 -4.39 1.96 1.25
C LYS A 82 -4.46 1.80 2.77
N LEU A 83 -4.21 0.59 3.30
CA LEU A 83 -4.15 0.36 4.74
C LEU A 83 -3.08 1.23 5.40
N SER A 84 -1.91 1.33 4.77
CA SER A 84 -0.81 2.18 5.25
C SER A 84 -1.21 3.64 5.30
N ILE A 85 -1.86 4.16 4.25
CA ILE A 85 -2.35 5.54 4.21
C ILE A 85 -3.40 5.80 5.29
N LEU A 86 -4.35 4.88 5.47
CA LEU A 86 -5.41 5.02 6.50
C LEU A 86 -4.82 4.99 7.92
N LEU A 87 -3.79 4.18 8.17
CA LEU A 87 -3.05 4.19 9.45
C LEU A 87 -2.32 5.52 9.67
N LEU A 88 -1.66 6.06 8.64
CA LEU A 88 -0.95 7.35 8.71
C LEU A 88 -1.91 8.54 8.94
N LEU A 89 -3.05 8.53 8.27
CA LEU A 89 -4.16 9.48 8.50
C LEU A 89 -4.81 9.30 9.87
N LYS A 90 -4.52 8.20 10.56
CA LYS A 90 -5.22 7.76 11.77
C LYS A 90 -6.74 7.71 11.58
N ASP A 91 -7.23 7.34 10.39
CA ASP A 91 -8.67 7.24 10.14
C ASP A 91 -9.19 5.85 10.54
N ASP A 92 -9.52 5.69 11.83
CA ASP A 92 -10.01 4.43 12.39
C ASP A 92 -11.33 3.97 11.77
N ARG A 93 -12.22 4.90 11.44
CA ARG A 93 -13.54 4.56 10.87
C ARG A 93 -13.38 3.99 9.47
N LEU A 94 -12.75 4.74 8.56
CA LEU A 94 -12.53 4.26 7.18
C LEU A 94 -11.59 3.06 7.15
N GLY A 95 -10.60 3.03 8.04
CA GLY A 95 -9.70 1.89 8.24
C GLY A 95 -10.45 0.60 8.55
N GLN A 96 -11.31 0.62 9.57
CA GLN A 96 -12.10 -0.55 9.94
C GLN A 96 -13.10 -0.96 8.86
N GLU A 97 -13.79 0.00 8.24
CA GLU A 97 -14.71 -0.26 7.12
C GLU A 97 -13.98 -0.95 5.97
N PHE A 98 -12.79 -0.46 5.61
CA PHE A 98 -11.99 -1.05 4.54
C PHE A 98 -11.52 -2.46 4.88
N VAL A 99 -10.96 -2.69 6.07
CA VAL A 99 -10.50 -4.04 6.47
C VAL A 99 -11.65 -5.05 6.52
N ARG A 100 -12.84 -4.62 6.96
CA ARG A 100 -14.04 -5.48 6.97
C ARG A 100 -14.58 -5.80 5.58
N SER A 101 -14.29 -4.96 4.58
CA SER A 101 -14.68 -5.21 3.18
C SER A 101 -13.78 -6.19 2.43
N LEU A 102 -12.63 -6.55 3.01
CA LEU A 102 -11.65 -7.46 2.41
C LEU A 102 -11.88 -8.91 2.86
N ASP A 103 -11.62 -9.84 1.95
CA ASP A 103 -11.63 -11.27 2.24
C ASP A 103 -10.38 -11.68 3.00
N SER A 104 -10.41 -12.81 3.71
CA SER A 104 -9.20 -13.31 4.41
C SER A 104 -8.05 -13.60 3.45
N MET A 105 -8.34 -13.94 2.19
CA MET A 105 -7.34 -14.20 1.14
C MET A 105 -6.70 -12.94 0.57
N ASP A 106 -7.21 -11.75 0.93
CA ASP A 106 -6.63 -10.47 0.51
C ASP A 106 -5.42 -10.05 1.37
N PHE A 107 -5.13 -10.81 2.44
CA PHE A 107 -4.01 -10.58 3.33
C PHE A 107 -2.92 -11.63 3.08
N ASP A 108 -1.67 -11.19 3.06
CA ASP A 108 -0.51 -12.05 2.80
C ASP A 108 -0.25 -13.03 3.96
N LYS A 109 -0.60 -12.61 5.20
CA LYS A 109 -0.41 -13.39 6.42
C LYS A 109 -1.71 -13.47 7.22
N ASP A 110 -1.96 -14.63 7.82
CA ASP A 110 -3.20 -14.94 8.55
C ASP A 110 -3.51 -13.96 9.70
N TYR A 111 -2.48 -13.43 10.36
CA TYR A 111 -2.65 -12.46 11.45
C TYR A 111 -2.96 -11.03 10.97
N GLN A 112 -2.62 -10.66 9.73
CA GLN A 112 -2.62 -9.25 9.29
C GLN A 112 -3.99 -8.61 9.39
N ARG A 113 -5.06 -9.35 9.04
CA ARG A 113 -6.43 -8.84 9.19
C ARG A 113 -6.74 -8.43 10.63
N GLY A 114 -6.38 -9.27 11.59
CA GLY A 114 -6.55 -8.99 13.02
C GLY A 114 -5.69 -7.81 13.47
N MET A 115 -4.43 -7.77 13.01
CA MET A 115 -3.51 -6.66 13.27
C MET A 115 -4.06 -5.32 12.80
N TYR A 116 -4.59 -5.23 11.57
CA TYR A 116 -5.15 -3.98 11.07
C TYR A 116 -6.42 -3.57 11.82
N LEU A 117 -7.35 -4.50 12.09
CA LEU A 117 -8.54 -4.19 12.89
C LEU A 117 -8.16 -3.67 14.28
N GLY A 118 -7.28 -4.38 14.99
CA GLY A 118 -6.81 -3.97 16.30
C GLY A 118 -6.04 -2.65 16.26
N SER A 119 -5.24 -2.39 15.22
CA SER A 119 -4.51 -1.13 15.08
C SER A 119 -5.46 0.06 14.94
N PHE A 120 -6.54 -0.08 14.17
CA PHE A 120 -7.56 0.96 14.07
C PHE A 120 -8.37 1.11 15.37
N ASP A 121 -8.66 0.02 16.10
CA ASP A 121 -9.26 0.10 17.44
C ASP A 121 -8.33 0.79 18.45
N ALA A 122 -7.02 0.54 18.40
CA ALA A 122 -6.04 1.22 19.24
C ALA A 122 -5.95 2.72 18.92
N ILE A 123 -6.00 3.10 17.64
CA ILE A 123 -6.05 4.51 17.20
C ILE A 123 -7.30 5.22 17.77
N LYS A 124 -8.45 4.55 17.80
CA LYS A 124 -9.66 5.10 18.43
C LYS A 124 -9.42 5.45 19.90
N TYR A 125 -8.78 4.57 20.67
CA TYR A 125 -8.45 4.85 22.08
C TYR A 125 -7.34 5.89 22.24
N GLU A 126 -6.38 5.94 21.31
CA GLU A 126 -5.37 7.00 21.27
C GLU A 126 -6.02 8.38 21.12
N LYS A 127 -6.98 8.53 20.19
CA LYS A 127 -7.74 9.78 20.01
C LYS A 127 -8.54 10.19 21.24
N LEU A 128 -8.97 9.22 22.05
CA LEU A 128 -9.68 9.44 23.31
C LEU A 128 -8.75 9.68 24.50
N GLY A 129 -7.43 9.56 24.32
CA GLY A 129 -6.44 9.65 25.40
C GLY A 129 -6.41 8.44 26.34
N ASP A 130 -7.10 7.34 26.01
CA ASP A 130 -7.13 6.10 26.81
C ASP A 130 -5.91 5.24 26.51
N THR A 131 -4.78 5.58 27.13
CA THR A 131 -3.51 4.89 26.94
C THR A 131 -3.53 3.46 27.47
N THR A 132 -4.33 3.17 28.50
CA THR A 132 -4.47 1.82 29.06
C THR A 132 -5.06 0.85 28.04
N LYS A 133 -6.19 1.21 27.42
CA LYS A 133 -6.81 0.35 26.40
C LYS A 133 -6.01 0.28 25.12
N ARG A 134 -5.44 1.41 24.67
CA ARG A 134 -4.53 1.44 23.51
C ARG A 134 -3.37 0.45 23.73
N ASN A 135 -2.72 0.51 24.88
CA ASN A 135 -1.58 -0.35 25.18
C ASN A 135 -1.97 -1.82 25.30
N LEU A 136 -3.13 -2.12 25.90
CA LEU A 136 -3.66 -3.48 25.98
C LEU A 136 -3.83 -4.08 24.58
N ILE A 137 -4.46 -3.34 23.66
CA ILE A 137 -4.68 -3.81 22.29
C ILE A 137 -3.35 -4.06 21.57
N TYR A 138 -2.40 -3.12 21.61
CA TYR A 138 -1.11 -3.34 20.96
C TYR A 138 -0.34 -4.51 21.57
N SER A 139 -0.45 -4.75 22.88
CA SER A 139 0.12 -5.93 23.52
C SER A 139 -0.51 -7.22 23.01
N GLU A 140 -1.83 -7.28 22.87
CA GLU A 140 -2.54 -8.44 22.31
C GLU A 140 -2.13 -8.69 20.85
N LEU A 141 -2.00 -7.63 20.05
CA LEU A 141 -1.52 -7.73 18.67
C LEU A 141 -0.09 -8.28 18.59
N SER A 142 0.82 -7.81 19.44
CA SER A 142 2.18 -8.35 19.51
C SER A 142 2.18 -9.85 19.83
N THR A 143 1.33 -10.31 20.75
CA THR A 143 1.20 -11.74 21.05
C THR A 143 0.70 -12.55 19.85
N ILE A 144 -0.23 -12.02 19.06
CA ILE A 144 -0.71 -12.69 17.84
C ILE A 144 0.45 -12.85 16.83
N ILE A 145 1.24 -11.79 16.61
CA ILE A 145 2.37 -11.82 15.68
C ILE A 145 3.48 -12.76 16.19
N GLU A 146 3.75 -12.77 17.49
CA GLU A 146 4.68 -13.71 18.12
C GLU A 146 4.26 -15.17 17.90
N ASN A 147 2.96 -15.48 18.03
CA ASN A 147 2.45 -16.82 17.77
C ASN A 147 2.65 -17.25 16.32
N TYR A 148 2.45 -16.35 15.36
CA TYR A 148 2.78 -16.60 13.95
C TYR A 148 4.28 -16.88 13.75
N LEU A 149 5.15 -16.07 14.36
CA LEU A 149 6.61 -16.19 14.27
C LEU A 149 7.17 -17.45 14.95
N ARG A 150 6.43 -18.11 15.84
CA ARG A 150 6.83 -19.43 16.37
C ARG A 150 6.90 -20.50 15.29
N VAL A 151 6.06 -20.38 14.26
CA VAL A 151 6.03 -21.29 13.12
C VAL A 151 6.82 -20.72 11.94
N ASN A 152 6.71 -19.41 11.71
CA ASN A 152 7.29 -18.71 10.57
C ASN A 152 8.51 -17.88 10.98
N TYR A 153 9.48 -18.48 11.67
CA TYR A 153 10.57 -17.78 12.36
C TYR A 153 11.57 -17.04 11.45
N THR A 154 11.50 -17.22 10.13
CA THR A 154 12.33 -16.54 9.13
C THR A 154 11.60 -15.36 8.45
N ASP A 155 10.34 -15.11 8.79
CA ASP A 155 9.52 -14.06 8.18
C ASP A 155 9.93 -12.67 8.71
N ARG A 156 10.78 -11.99 7.93
CA ARG A 156 11.32 -10.66 8.25
C ARG A 156 10.24 -9.60 8.37
N GLU A 157 9.23 -9.65 7.50
CA GLU A 157 8.13 -8.68 7.53
C GLU A 157 7.32 -8.83 8.81
N ALA A 158 7.09 -10.06 9.28
CA ALA A 158 6.43 -10.28 10.55
C ALA A 158 7.24 -9.79 11.76
N TYR A 159 8.58 -9.81 11.70
CA TYR A 159 9.40 -9.14 12.73
C TYR A 159 9.27 -7.61 12.67
N VAL A 160 9.21 -7.01 11.49
CA VAL A 160 8.94 -5.57 11.35
C VAL A 160 7.59 -5.23 11.99
N ASP A 161 6.53 -5.96 11.64
CA ASP A 161 5.19 -5.78 12.19
C ASP A 161 5.19 -5.95 13.72
N LEU A 162 5.89 -6.98 14.25
CA LEU A 162 6.01 -7.22 15.68
C LEU A 162 6.64 -6.04 16.42
N PHE A 163 7.81 -5.59 15.96
CA PHE A 163 8.60 -4.60 16.69
C PHE A 163 8.06 -3.18 16.53
N VAL A 164 7.51 -2.84 15.36
CA VAL A 164 6.75 -1.59 15.19
C VAL A 164 5.53 -1.57 16.10
N THR A 165 4.82 -2.70 16.24
CA THR A 165 3.69 -2.83 17.17
C THR A 165 4.14 -2.68 18.63
N LYS A 166 5.24 -3.34 19.03
CA LYS A 166 5.81 -3.20 20.39
C LYS A 166 6.18 -1.77 20.74
N ALA A 167 6.79 -1.05 19.80
CA ALA A 167 7.15 0.35 19.97
C ALA A 167 5.94 1.29 20.16
N LYS A 168 4.70 0.84 19.92
CA LYS A 168 3.48 1.64 20.18
C LYS A 168 3.09 1.69 21.66
N TYR A 169 3.55 0.74 22.49
CA TYR A 169 3.12 0.63 23.88
C TYR A 169 4.26 0.37 24.88
N ARG A 170 5.48 0.14 24.41
CA ARG A 170 6.69 -0.05 25.22
C ARG A 170 7.71 1.04 24.95
N ASN A 171 8.70 1.16 25.83
CA ASN A 171 9.82 2.07 25.62
C ASN A 171 10.69 1.58 24.46
N LYS A 172 11.08 2.47 23.54
CA LYS A 172 11.91 2.11 22.37
C LYS A 172 13.22 1.42 22.73
N ALA A 173 13.91 1.84 23.78
CA ALA A 173 15.16 1.21 24.22
C ALA A 173 14.93 -0.25 24.61
N GLU A 174 13.86 -0.54 25.35
CA GLU A 174 13.49 -1.93 25.70
C GLU A 174 13.16 -2.79 24.47
N VAL A 175 12.57 -2.17 23.45
CA VAL A 175 12.24 -2.84 22.18
C VAL A 175 13.53 -3.13 21.39
N ILE A 176 14.47 -2.19 21.35
CA ILE A 176 15.79 -2.35 20.70
C ILE A 176 16.62 -3.43 21.42
N ASP A 177 16.64 -3.44 22.75
CA ASP A 177 17.34 -4.46 23.54
C ASP A 177 16.79 -5.88 23.27
N GLU A 178 15.48 -5.99 23.03
CA GLU A 178 14.85 -7.25 22.64
C GLU A 178 15.25 -7.69 21.22
N ILE A 179 15.35 -6.75 20.27
CA ILE A 179 15.84 -7.02 18.91
C ILE A 179 17.29 -7.55 18.96
N ASP A 180 18.16 -6.92 19.75
CA ASP A 180 19.55 -7.35 19.94
C ASP A 180 19.64 -8.75 20.56
N SER A 181 18.69 -9.11 21.43
CA SER A 181 18.61 -10.44 22.02
C SER A 181 18.23 -11.52 21.00
N LEU A 182 17.34 -11.22 20.03
CA LEU A 182 16.98 -12.15 18.95
C LEU A 182 18.10 -12.43 17.96
N TYR A 183 19.04 -11.49 17.80
CA TYR A 183 20.21 -11.67 16.93
C TYR A 183 21.05 -12.90 17.33
N LYS A 184 21.14 -13.19 18.63
CA LYS A 184 21.89 -14.34 19.15
C LYS A 184 21.28 -15.69 18.75
N ASP A 185 19.96 -15.72 18.55
CA ASP A 185 19.22 -16.98 18.56
C ASP A 185 18.54 -17.33 17.22
N ARG A 186 18.23 -16.37 16.33
CA ARG A 186 17.26 -16.63 15.25
C ARG A 186 17.52 -16.04 13.86
N ILE A 187 18.04 -14.82 13.75
CA ILE A 187 17.92 -14.04 12.50
C ILE A 187 19.20 -14.02 11.67
N GLY A 188 20.39 -14.10 12.28
CA GLY A 188 21.69 -14.28 11.61
C GLY A 188 22.10 -13.21 10.58
N ASP A 189 21.29 -12.17 10.36
CA ASP A 189 21.48 -11.12 9.37
C ASP A 189 21.61 -9.76 10.08
N ASN A 190 22.85 -9.29 10.21
CA ASN A 190 23.17 -8.02 10.84
C ASN A 190 22.52 -6.84 10.14
N ASP A 191 22.47 -6.84 8.81
CA ASP A 191 21.97 -5.70 8.04
C ASP A 191 20.47 -5.52 8.27
N PHE A 192 19.72 -6.63 8.32
CA PHE A 192 18.30 -6.59 8.66
C PHE A 192 18.06 -6.12 10.09
N VAL A 193 18.84 -6.63 11.05
CA VAL A 193 18.70 -6.24 12.47
C VAL A 193 18.96 -4.74 12.67
N GLU A 194 20.03 -4.21 12.07
CA GLU A 194 20.34 -2.78 12.16
C GLU A 194 19.29 -1.91 11.47
N ALA A 195 18.79 -2.33 10.30
CA ALA A 195 17.70 -1.62 9.62
C ALA A 195 16.41 -1.60 10.45
N LEU A 196 16.10 -2.71 11.14
CA LEU A 196 14.95 -2.80 12.03
C LEU A 196 15.11 -1.86 13.24
N LYS A 197 16.29 -1.81 13.86
CA LYS A 197 16.58 -0.89 14.97
C LYS A 197 16.43 0.57 14.55
N GLN A 198 17.01 0.95 13.41
CA GLN A 198 16.87 2.31 12.85
C GLN A 198 15.40 2.65 12.58
N THR A 199 14.61 1.67 12.11
CA THR A 199 13.17 1.85 11.94
C THR A 199 12.51 2.22 13.26
N ILE A 200 12.78 1.47 14.35
CA ILE A 200 12.21 1.73 15.68
C ILE A 200 12.65 3.10 16.22
N GLU A 201 13.92 3.47 16.07
CA GLU A 201 14.45 4.78 16.50
C GLU A 201 13.76 5.95 15.81
N SER A 202 13.47 5.81 14.52
CA SER A 202 12.87 6.86 13.69
C SER A 202 11.39 7.13 13.95
N LEU A 203 10.71 6.27 14.72
CA LEU A 203 9.27 6.42 14.96
C LEU A 203 8.97 7.69 15.76
N PRO A 204 7.88 8.42 15.51
CA PRO A 204 7.62 9.73 16.12
C PRO A 204 7.05 9.69 17.56
N TYR A 205 6.93 8.52 18.19
CA TYR A 205 6.27 8.31 19.49
C TYR A 205 7.24 7.93 20.61
#